data_AF-B0X9Q2-F1
#
_entry.id   AF-B0X9Q2-F1
#
_cell.length_a   1.000
_cell.length_b   1.000
_cell.length_c   1.000
_cell.angle_alpha   90.00
_cell.angle_beta   90.00
_cell.angle_gamma   90.00
#
_symmetry.space_group_name_H-M   'P 1'
#
loop_
_entity.id
_entity.type
_entity.pdbx_description
1 polymer ?
#
loop_
_entity_poly.entity_id
_entity_poly.type
_entity_poly.pdbx_seq_one_letter_code
_entity_poly.pdbx_strand_id
1 'polypeptide(L)' 'MAKLTIFCFALIFGLLVVLQSMSVEGGPPPVSQCRCPKRPGPVCGSDGHVYFNFCQLKCLGKGKVKPTINNDCRRKPI' A
#
# COMPACT_ATOMS: atom_id res chain seq x y z
N MET A 1 -24.78 -10.48 -40.94
CA MET A 1 -23.33 -10.20 -40.83
C MET A 1 -22.99 -9.34 -39.60
N ALA A 2 -23.61 -8.17 -39.40
CA ALA A 2 -23.28 -7.25 -38.29
C ALA A 2 -23.55 -7.80 -36.86
N LYS A 3 -24.58 -8.62 -36.66
CA LYS A 3 -24.89 -9.21 -35.34
C LYS A 3 -23.84 -10.23 -34.88
N LEU A 4 -23.28 -10.99 -35.83
CA LEU A 4 -22.25 -11.99 -35.56
C LEU A 4 -20.90 -11.32 -35.24
N THR A 5 -20.57 -10.23 -35.93
CA THR A 5 -19.36 -9.45 -35.63
C THR A 5 -19.45 -8.78 -34.26
N ILE A 6 -20.59 -8.17 -33.92
CA ILE A 6 -20.83 -7.57 -32.59
C ILE A 6 -20.67 -8.60 -31.46
N PHE A 7 -21.22 -9.80 -31.65
CA PHE A 7 -21.13 -10.87 -30.66
C PHE A 7 -19.67 -11.33 -30.45
N CYS A 8 -18.91 -11.51 -31.53
CA CYS A 8 -17.49 -11.86 -31.44
C CYS A 8 -16.65 -10.79 -30.73
N PHE A 9 -16.87 -9.50 -31.02
CA PHE A 9 -16.15 -8.42 -30.33
C PHE A 9 -16.46 -8.37 -28.83
N ALA A 10 -17.71 -8.60 -28.44
CA ALA A 10 -18.11 -8.64 -27.02
C ALA A 10 -17.44 -9.79 -26.25
N LEU A 11 -17.33 -10.97 -26.87
CA LEU A 11 -16.65 -12.13 -26.26
C LEU A 11 -15.14 -11.93 -26.15
N ILE A 12 -14.51 -11.40 -27.19
CA ILE A 12 -13.06 -11.12 -27.19
C ILE A 12 -12.73 -10.03 -26.17
N PHE A 13 -13.49 -8.94 -26.14
CA PHE A 13 -13.28 -7.86 -25.17
C PHE A 13 -13.56 -8.33 -23.74
N GLY A 14 -14.62 -9.11 -23.52
CA GLY A 14 -14.93 -9.70 -22.23
C GLY A 14 -13.82 -10.64 -21.71
N LEU A 15 -13.26 -11.49 -22.58
CA LEU A 15 -12.16 -12.39 -22.24
C LEU A 15 -10.87 -11.63 -21.92
N LEU A 16 -10.55 -10.58 -22.70
CA LEU A 16 -9.40 -9.71 -22.44
C LEU A 16 -9.53 -8.97 -21.11
N VAL A 17 -10.72 -8.48 -20.77
CA VAL A 17 -10.98 -7.84 -19.47
C VAL A 17 -10.78 -8.81 -18.31
N VAL A 18 -11.26 -10.05 -18.41
CA VAL A 18 -11.08 -11.07 -17.36
C VAL A 18 -9.60 -11.39 -17.12
N LEU A 19 -8.79 -11.46 -18.19
CA LEU A 19 -7.34 -11.70 -18.10
C LEU A 19 -6.55 -10.50 -17.55
N GLN A 20 -7.07 -9.27 -17.69
CA GLN A 20 -6.45 -8.05 -17.17
C GLN A 20 -6.90 -7.67 -15.75
N SER A 21 -7.88 -8.36 -15.17
CA SER A 21 -8.49 -7.99 -13.88
C SER A 21 -7.70 -8.46 -12.65
N MET A 22 -6.55 -9.13 -12.80
CA MET A 22 -5.69 -9.54 -11.66
C MET A 22 -4.79 -8.40 -11.17
N SER A 23 -5.35 -7.23 -10.92
CA SER A 23 -4.67 -6.22 -10.11
C SER A 23 -5.01 -6.48 -8.64
N VAL A 24 -4.24 -7.36 -8.00
CA VAL A 24 -4.08 -7.24 -6.54
C VAL A 24 -3.34 -5.92 -6.34
N GLU A 25 -4.07 -4.85 -6.02
CA GLU A 25 -3.44 -3.61 -5.59
C GLU A 25 -2.69 -3.90 -4.27
N GLY A 26 -1.42 -4.29 -4.42
CA GLY A 26 -0.51 -4.64 -3.34
C GLY A 26 -0.04 -3.39 -2.59
N GLY A 27 -0.97 -2.70 -1.95
CA GLY A 27 -0.67 -1.62 -1.02
C GLY A 27 -0.24 -2.15 0.36
N PRO A 28 0.46 -1.32 1.16
CA PRO A 28 0.68 -1.65 2.56
C PRO A 28 -0.66 -1.76 3.31
N PRO A 29 -0.76 -2.63 4.32
CA PRO A 29 -1.99 -2.77 5.10
C PRO A 29 -2.32 -1.47 5.83
N PRO A 30 -3.59 -1.18 6.13
CA PRO A 30 -3.94 -0.09 7.04
C PRO A 30 -3.34 -0.33 8.44
N VAL A 31 -3.09 0.75 9.16
CA VAL A 31 -2.49 0.72 10.52
C VAL A 31 -3.25 -0.20 11.48
N SER A 32 -4.57 -0.26 11.37
CA SER A 32 -5.44 -1.09 12.20
C SER A 32 -5.16 -2.60 12.08
N GLN A 33 -4.55 -3.05 10.97
CA GLN A 33 -4.19 -4.45 10.76
C GLN A 33 -2.82 -4.81 11.35
N CYS A 34 -2.03 -3.82 11.78
CA CYS A 34 -0.74 -4.04 12.40
C CYS A 34 -0.89 -4.51 13.85
N ARG A 35 -0.68 -5.80 14.09
CA ARG A 35 -0.63 -6.39 15.43
C ARG A 35 0.71 -6.07 16.11
N CYS A 36 0.85 -4.84 16.61
CA CYS A 36 2.04 -4.38 17.29
C CYS A 36 1.81 -4.14 18.79
N PRO A 37 2.81 -4.38 19.65
CA PRO A 37 2.71 -4.07 21.07
C PRO A 37 2.61 -2.55 21.27
N LYS A 38 1.95 -2.11 22.35
CA LYS A 38 1.83 -0.69 22.72
C LYS A 38 3.14 -0.06 23.25
N ARG A 39 4.28 -0.76 23.16
CA ARG A 39 5.55 -0.28 23.73
C ARG A 39 6.03 0.98 22.99
N PRO A 40 6.46 2.03 23.71
CA PRO A 40 6.76 3.31 23.12
C PRO A 40 8.20 3.41 22.59
N GLY A 41 8.31 4.08 21.44
CA GLY A 41 9.55 4.59 20.88
C GLY A 41 9.26 5.10 19.49
N PRO A 42 8.82 6.37 19.32
CA PRO A 42 8.48 6.88 18.01
C PRO A 42 9.70 6.78 17.08
N VAL A 43 9.50 6.26 15.88
CA VAL A 43 10.56 6.15 14.87
C VAL A 43 10.21 6.99 13.66
N CYS A 44 11.20 7.64 13.08
CA CYS A 44 11.04 8.38 11.83
C CYS A 44 11.36 7.47 10.65
N GLY A 45 10.41 7.29 9.74
CA GLY A 45 10.64 6.55 8.50
C GLY A 45 11.40 7.37 7.46
N SER A 46 11.96 6.68 6.47
CA SER A 46 12.54 7.32 5.28
C SER A 46 11.55 8.11 4.44
N ASP A 47 10.25 7.93 4.68
CA ASP A 47 9.16 8.68 4.06
C ASP A 47 8.76 9.94 4.85
N GLY A 48 9.51 10.29 5.90
CA GLY A 48 9.30 11.51 6.70
C GLY A 48 8.17 11.40 7.72
N HIS A 49 7.55 10.23 7.88
CA HIS A 49 6.50 10.02 8.86
C HIS A 49 7.02 9.45 10.18
N VAL A 50 6.35 9.82 11.28
CA VAL A 50 6.59 9.19 12.59
C VAL A 50 5.67 7.99 12.73
N TYR A 51 6.22 6.87 13.19
CA TYR A 51 5.49 5.65 13.56
C TYR A 51 5.59 5.47 15.07
N PHE A 52 4.53 5.00 15.71
CA PHE A 52 4.46 4.72 17.15
C PHE A 52 5.60 3.83 17.64
N ASN A 53 6.05 2.88 16.82
CA ASN A 53 7.21 2.02 17.06
C ASN A 53 7.75 1.39 15.77
N PHE A 54 8.88 0.71 15.89
CA PHE A 54 9.52 -0.03 14.80
C PHE A 54 8.64 -1.15 14.20
N CYS A 55 7.80 -1.80 15.02
CA CYS A 55 6.88 -2.83 14.53
C CYS A 55 5.87 -2.24 13.54
N GLN A 56 5.29 -1.08 13.86
CA GLN A 56 4.32 -0.41 12.99
C GLN A 56 4.98 0.05 11.68
N LEU A 57 6.18 0.63 11.75
CA LEU A 57 6.96 1.01 10.57
C LEU A 57 7.20 -0.19 9.63
N LYS A 58 7.58 -1.34 10.20
CA LYS A 58 7.82 -2.57 9.44
C LYS A 58 6.54 -3.15 8.84
N CYS A 59 5.45 -3.14 9.61
CA CYS A 59 4.14 -3.64 9.18
C CYS A 59 3.60 -2.87 7.96
N LEU A 60 3.80 -1.54 7.93
CA LEU A 60 3.37 -0.69 6.83
C LEU A 60 4.30 -0.72 5.61
N GLY A 61 5.31 -1.60 5.60
CA GLY A 61 6.26 -1.73 4.48
C GLY A 61 7.23 -0.55 4.34
N LYS A 62 7.42 0.25 5.39
CA LYS A 62 8.21 1.50 5.38
C LYS A 62 9.61 1.30 5.96
N GLY A 63 10.18 0.12 5.70
CA GLY A 63 11.20 -0.61 6.45
C GLY A 63 12.58 0.03 6.72
N LYS A 64 12.70 1.36 6.72
CA LYS A 64 13.95 2.06 7.03
C LYS A 64 13.67 3.23 7.97
N VAL A 65 14.40 3.26 9.08
CA VAL A 65 14.47 4.43 9.96
C VAL A 65 15.40 5.45 9.29
N LYS A 66 15.00 6.71 9.24
CA LYS A 66 15.83 7.82 8.76
C LYS A 66 16.48 8.54 9.94
N PRO A 67 17.79 8.82 9.90
CA PRO A 67 18.40 9.72 10.86
C PRO A 67 17.79 11.12 10.71
N THR A 68 17.28 11.67 11.81
CA THR A 68 16.66 13.00 11.81
C THR A 68 17.77 14.06 11.80
N ILE A 69 17.99 14.68 10.64
CA ILE A 69 18.84 15.87 10.50
C ILE A 69 17.85 17.05 10.42
N ASN A 70 17.94 18.02 11.32
CA ASN A 70 17.10 19.23 11.37
C ASN A 70 15.58 19.04 11.63
N ASN A 71 15.18 18.04 12.44
CA ASN A 71 13.77 17.81 12.81
C ASN A 71 12.81 17.52 11.64
N ASP A 72 13.32 16.95 10.54
CA ASP A 72 12.61 16.66 9.28
C ASP A 72 11.60 15.49 9.36
N CYS A 73 11.00 15.26 10.53
CA CYS A 73 9.99 14.22 10.72
C CYS A 73 8.66 14.87 11.05
N ARG A 74 7.59 14.38 10.41
CA ARG A 74 6.23 14.84 10.68
C ARG A 74 5.91 14.54 12.15
N ARG A 75 5.91 15.57 13.01
CA ARG A 75 5.84 15.44 14.48
C ARG A 75 4.64 14.66 15.02
N LYS A 76 3.64 14.35 14.18
CA LYS A 76 2.48 13.54 14.55
C LYS A 76 2.68 12.08 14.09
N PRO A 77 2.65 11.11 15.02
CA PRO A 77 2.62 9.69 14.68
C PRO A 77 1.40 9.33 13.83
N ILE A 78 1.60 8.44 12.84
CA ILE A 78 0.52 7.80 12.07
C ILE A 78 -0.14 6.71 12.91
#